data_AF-A0A6A6XMQ1-F1
#
_entry.id   AF-A0A6A6XMQ1-F1
#
_cell.length_a   1.000
_cell.length_b   1.000
_cell.length_c   1.000
_cell.angle_alpha   90.00
_cell.angle_beta   90.00
_cell.angle_gamma   90.00
#
_symmetry.space_group_name_H-M   'P 1'
#
loop_
_entity.id
_entity.type
_entity.pdbx_description
1 polymer ?
#
loop_
_entity_poly.entity_id
_entity_poly.type
_entity_poly.pdbx_seq_one_letter_code
_entity_poly.pdbx_strand_id
1 'polypeptide(L)'
;MAEVIGVVASVGQLLQYSCTLIETLRAFYERVRDAPERHDRQLHHITQIISTATLIRETKSLQNELVSTHLNSITITIKSLEHTIKKAIQASPTTKTRYWKALWSSNKDNSISKGFALLEEHKSALALCLLGTLGAVLVPAVHSTVDIVEQIRVAIQQLPRVQTCMDSSNDADHSSLESGNDRSTPSRRRERSVAQQPASAI
;
A
#
# COMPACT_ATOMS: atom_id res chain seq x y z
N MET A 1 -24.12 -6.07 13.26
CA MET A 1 -23.19 -5.71 14.37
C MET A 1 -22.20 -6.83 14.70
N ALA A 2 -22.60 -8.11 14.68
CA ALA A 2 -21.70 -9.24 14.96
C ALA A 2 -20.46 -9.30 14.02
N GLU A 3 -20.65 -9.02 12.72
CA GLU A 3 -19.56 -9.02 11.72
C GLU A 3 -18.46 -8.00 12.01
N VAL A 4 -18.84 -6.78 12.40
CA VAL A 4 -17.91 -5.70 12.76
C VAL A 4 -17.04 -6.09 13.97
N ILE A 5 -17.66 -6.71 14.97
CA ILE A 5 -16.94 -7.18 16.17
C ILE A 5 -15.94 -8.28 15.79
N GLY A 6 -16.35 -9.20 14.90
CA GLY A 6 -15.50 -10.27 14.39
C GLY A 6 -14.25 -9.74 13.68
N VAL A 7 -14.41 -8.77 12.77
CA VAL A 7 -13.27 -8.17 12.05
C VAL A 7 -12.32 -7.45 13.01
N VAL A 8 -12.84 -6.65 13.93
CA VAL A 8 -12.01 -5.91 14.90
C VAL A 8 -11.23 -6.87 15.79
N ALA A 9 -11.85 -7.98 16.23
CA ALA A 9 -11.17 -9.03 16.98
C ALA A 9 -10.05 -9.68 16.16
N SER A 10 -10.31 -10.04 14.90
CA SER A 10 -9.30 -10.60 13.98
C SER A 10 -8.13 -9.65 13.75
N VAL A 11 -8.40 -8.35 13.57
CA VAL A 11 -7.35 -7.33 13.47
C VAL A 11 -6.53 -7.26 14.75
N GLY A 12 -7.17 -7.23 15.92
CA GLY A 12 -6.47 -7.20 17.21
C GLY A 12 -5.52 -8.37 17.38
N GLN A 13 -5.98 -9.58 17.05
CA GLN A 13 -5.14 -10.78 17.06
C GLN A 13 -3.98 -10.65 16.08
N LEU A 14 -4.26 -10.25 14.83
CA LEU A 14 -3.22 -10.09 13.82
C LEU A 14 -2.12 -9.12 14.26
N LEU A 15 -2.49 -7.98 14.85
CA LEU A 15 -1.54 -7.00 15.38
C LEU A 15 -0.68 -7.61 16.49
N GLN A 16 -1.29 -8.31 17.45
CA GLN A 16 -0.58 -8.96 18.54
C GLN A 16 0.45 -9.96 18.02
N TYR A 17 0.05 -10.89 17.15
CA TYR A 17 0.94 -11.92 16.61
C TYR A 17 2.02 -11.35 15.68
N SER A 18 1.71 -10.28 14.95
CA SER A 18 2.71 -9.60 14.11
C SER A 18 3.82 -8.96 14.94
N CYS A 19 3.49 -8.32 16.07
CA CYS A 19 4.49 -7.78 16.99
C CYS A 19 5.36 -8.89 17.58
N THR A 20 4.76 -9.99 18.05
CA THR A 20 5.52 -11.14 18.58
C THR A 20 6.42 -11.78 17.52
N LEU A 21 5.97 -11.84 16.26
CA LEU A 21 6.79 -12.32 15.15
C LEU A 21 8.00 -11.40 14.90
N ILE A 22 7.83 -10.07 14.94
CA ILE A 22 8.93 -9.10 14.80
C ILE A 22 9.99 -9.30 15.88
N GLU A 23 9.57 -9.44 17.14
CA GLU A 23 10.48 -9.68 18.26
C GLU A 23 11.23 -11.01 18.10
N THR A 24 10.51 -12.06 17.70
CA THR A 24 11.08 -13.38 17.44
C THR A 24 12.08 -13.35 16.29
N LEU A 25 11.77 -12.63 15.21
CA LEU A 25 12.67 -12.42 14.08
C LEU A 25 13.92 -11.66 14.51
N ARG A 26 13.79 -10.56 15.26
CA ARG A 26 14.95 -9.81 15.75
C ARG A 26 15.88 -10.70 16.57
N ALA A 27 15.33 -11.45 17.53
CA ALA A 27 16.09 -12.38 18.37
C ALA A 27 16.75 -13.51 17.54
N PHE A 28 16.09 -13.94 16.47
CA PHE A 28 16.64 -14.92 15.52
C PHE A 28 17.82 -14.35 14.74
N TYR A 29 17.67 -13.16 14.17
CA TYR A 29 18.70 -12.54 13.32
C TYR A 29 19.93 -12.06 14.11
N GLU A 30 19.75 -11.61 15.35
CA GLU A 30 20.87 -11.33 16.26
C GLU A 30 21.79 -12.55 16.44
N ARG A 31 21.23 -13.77 16.36
CA ARG A 31 21.99 -15.02 16.47
C ARG A 31 22.63 -15.45 15.14
N VAL A 32 21.96 -15.17 14.02
CA VAL A 32 22.39 -15.65 12.70
C VAL A 32 23.50 -14.77 12.11
N ARG A 33 23.54 -13.45 12.38
CA ARG A 33 24.53 -12.45 11.90
C ARG A 33 24.82 -12.40 10.38
N ASP A 34 24.33 -13.36 9.61
CA ASP A 34 24.46 -13.46 8.16
C ASP A 34 23.14 -13.00 7.50
N ALA A 35 23.21 -11.98 6.63
CA ALA A 35 22.13 -11.44 5.78
C ALA A 35 21.11 -10.45 6.41
N PRO A 36 21.55 -9.22 6.78
CA PRO A 36 20.67 -8.14 7.25
C PRO A 36 19.63 -7.69 6.19
N GLU A 37 19.96 -7.74 4.90
CA GLU A 37 19.04 -7.27 3.84
C GLU A 37 17.74 -8.08 3.75
N ARG A 38 17.83 -9.40 3.97
CA ARG A 38 16.64 -10.28 3.96
C ARG A 38 15.74 -10.01 5.15
N HIS A 39 16.35 -9.74 6.31
CA HIS A 39 15.65 -9.36 7.52
C HIS A 39 14.86 -8.07 7.34
N ASP A 40 15.50 -7.03 6.79
CA ASP A 40 14.85 -5.73 6.62
C ASP A 40 13.65 -5.82 5.69
N ARG A 41 13.76 -6.63 4.62
CA ARG A 41 12.64 -6.93 3.73
C ARG A 41 11.51 -7.61 4.48
N GLN A 42 11.79 -8.68 5.23
CA GLN A 42 10.78 -9.43 5.98
C GLN A 42 10.07 -8.56 7.03
N LEU A 43 10.82 -7.76 7.78
CA LEU A 43 10.25 -6.77 8.71
C LEU A 43 9.36 -5.77 7.99
N HIS A 44 9.78 -5.31 6.81
CA HIS A 44 8.97 -4.41 6.00
C HIS A 44 7.64 -5.06 5.60
N HIS A 45 7.62 -6.33 5.17
CA HIS A 45 6.38 -7.06 4.86
C HIS A 45 5.44 -7.14 6.06
N ILE A 46 5.95 -7.46 7.26
CA ILE A 46 5.13 -7.54 8.47
C ILE A 46 4.61 -6.15 8.89
N THR A 47 5.44 -5.12 8.74
CA THR A 47 5.04 -3.73 9.04
C THR A 47 3.91 -3.28 8.11
N GLN A 48 3.98 -3.62 6.81
CA GLN A 48 2.89 -3.34 5.87
C GLN A 48 1.58 -4.03 6.27
N ILE A 49 1.65 -5.27 6.78
CA ILE A 49 0.47 -6.00 7.29
C ILE A 49 -0.12 -5.29 8.50
N ILE A 50 0.71 -4.82 9.43
CA ILE A 50 0.28 -4.03 10.60
C ILE A 50 -0.42 -2.73 10.17
N SER A 51 0.16 -2.00 9.23
CA SER A 51 -0.43 -0.76 8.70
C SER A 51 -1.78 -1.04 8.02
N THR A 52 -1.86 -2.11 7.22
CA THR A 52 -3.09 -2.51 6.53
C THR A 52 -4.18 -2.94 7.51
N ALA A 53 -3.82 -3.71 8.54
CA ALA A 53 -4.74 -4.15 9.59
C ALA A 53 -5.28 -2.95 10.39
N THR A 54 -4.42 -1.97 10.69
CA THR A 54 -4.80 -0.72 11.36
C THR A 54 -5.79 0.08 10.52
N LEU A 55 -5.54 0.20 9.21
CA LEU A 55 -6.45 0.87 8.28
C LEU A 55 -7.84 0.20 8.23
N ILE A 56 -7.89 -1.14 8.22
CA ILE A 56 -9.15 -1.91 8.27
C ILE A 56 -9.90 -1.65 9.58
N ARG A 57 -9.18 -1.56 10.71
CA ARG A 57 -9.78 -1.24 12.01
C ARG A 57 -10.45 0.13 12.03
N GLU A 58 -9.84 1.11 11.36
CA GLU A 58 -10.30 2.50 11.34
C GLU A 58 -11.42 2.73 10.30
N THR A 59 -11.48 1.89 9.27
CA THR A 59 -12.39 2.07 8.14
C THR A 59 -13.57 1.09 8.21
N LYS A 60 -14.73 1.55 8.68
CA LYS A 60 -15.93 0.72 8.84
C LYS A 60 -16.38 0.00 7.56
N SER A 61 -16.22 0.62 6.38
CA SER A 61 -16.60 0.00 5.10
C SER A 61 -15.75 -1.21 4.73
N LEU A 62 -14.58 -1.39 5.35
CA LEU A 62 -13.70 -2.55 5.16
C LEU A 62 -13.98 -3.67 6.18
N GLN A 63 -14.90 -3.46 7.13
CA GLN A 63 -15.21 -4.41 8.20
C GLN A 63 -16.29 -5.41 7.76
N ASN A 64 -15.96 -6.18 6.74
CA ASN A 64 -16.82 -7.24 6.20
C ASN A 64 -16.24 -8.64 6.44
N GLU A 65 -17.08 -9.66 6.28
CA GLU A 65 -16.72 -11.07 6.52
C GLU A 65 -15.60 -11.58 5.59
N LEU A 66 -15.58 -11.12 4.34
CA LEU A 66 -14.55 -11.49 3.37
C LEU A 66 -13.16 -11.04 3.82
N VAL A 67 -13.05 -9.79 4.29
CA VAL A 67 -11.82 -9.24 4.88
C VAL A 67 -11.45 -10.00 6.15
N SER A 68 -12.42 -10.33 7.02
CA SER A 68 -12.17 -11.13 8.23
C SER A 68 -11.51 -12.48 7.90
N THR A 69 -11.98 -13.14 6.84
CA THR A 69 -11.45 -14.44 6.41
C THR A 69 -9.98 -14.33 5.99
N HIS A 70 -9.63 -13.31 5.20
CA HIS A 70 -8.25 -13.06 4.81
C HIS A 70 -7.35 -12.71 6.00
N LEU A 71 -7.83 -11.88 6.93
CA LEU A 71 -7.09 -11.54 8.16
C LEU A 71 -6.81 -12.78 9.01
N ASN A 72 -7.76 -13.70 9.11
CA ASN A 72 -7.58 -14.96 9.84
C ASN A 72 -6.53 -15.86 9.15
N SER A 73 -6.57 -15.99 7.82
CA SER A 73 -5.54 -16.73 7.07
C SER A 73 -4.15 -16.15 7.29
N ILE A 74 -3.99 -14.82 7.24
CA ILE A 74 -2.71 -14.15 7.53
C ILE A 74 -2.27 -14.45 8.97
N THR A 75 -3.20 -14.38 9.93
CA THR A 75 -2.91 -14.65 11.35
C THR A 75 -2.40 -16.08 11.55
N ILE A 76 -3.04 -17.07 10.92
CA ILE A 76 -2.61 -18.48 10.97
C ILE A 76 -1.20 -18.63 10.39
N THR A 77 -0.92 -17.99 9.24
CA THR A 77 0.40 -18.05 8.59
C THR A 77 1.47 -17.39 9.46
N ILE A 78 1.19 -16.24 10.08
CA ILE A 78 2.11 -15.58 11.01
C ILE A 78 2.41 -16.46 12.22
N LYS A 79 1.41 -17.09 12.83
CA LYS A 79 1.60 -18.04 13.96
C LYS A 79 2.47 -19.22 13.56
N SER A 80 2.21 -19.81 12.39
CA SER A 80 2.99 -20.94 11.87
C SER A 80 4.46 -20.55 11.64
N LEU A 81 4.69 -19.35 11.10
CA LEU A 81 6.01 -18.81 10.87
C LEU A 81 6.74 -18.53 12.18
N GLU A 82 6.08 -17.89 13.13
CA GLU A 82 6.59 -17.63 14.49
C GLU A 82 7.00 -18.95 15.18
N HIS A 83 6.13 -19.97 15.12
CA HIS A 83 6.42 -21.29 15.67
C HIS A 83 7.64 -21.94 15.01
N THR A 84 7.74 -21.85 13.68
CA THR A 84 8.87 -22.38 12.90
C THR A 84 10.18 -21.71 13.29
N ILE A 85 10.18 -20.38 13.45
CA ILE A 85 11.36 -19.61 13.85
C ILE A 85 11.72 -19.94 15.30
N LYS A 86 10.76 -19.95 16.23
CA LYS A 86 11.01 -20.33 17.64
C LYS A 86 11.63 -21.73 17.74
N LYS A 87 11.12 -22.69 16.99
CA LYS A 87 11.68 -24.05 16.93
C LYS A 87 13.10 -24.05 16.35
N ALA A 88 13.38 -23.21 15.35
CA ALA A 88 14.73 -23.06 14.80
C ALA A 88 15.70 -22.46 15.85
N ILE A 89 15.27 -21.45 16.59
CA ILE A 89 16.02 -20.84 17.71
C ILE A 89 16.33 -21.88 18.80
N GLN A 90 15.33 -22.67 19.22
CA GLN A 90 15.48 -23.66 20.30
C GLN A 90 16.31 -24.87 19.91
N ALA A 91 16.23 -25.31 18.65
CA ALA A 91 16.99 -26.45 18.15
C ALA A 91 18.50 -26.16 18.01
N SER A 92 18.94 -24.93 18.27
CA SER A 92 20.36 -24.57 18.31
C SER A 92 20.96 -24.91 19.68
N PRO A 93 21.87 -25.90 19.79
CA PRO A 93 22.72 -25.99 20.97
C PRO A 93 23.55 -24.71 21.10
N THR A 94 23.78 -24.26 22.34
CA THR A 94 24.45 -23.01 22.71
C THR A 94 25.90 -22.90 22.23
N THR A 95 26.45 -23.94 21.59
CA THR A 95 27.85 -24.05 21.21
C THR A 95 28.06 -23.94 19.69
N LYS A 96 28.53 -22.74 19.30
CA LYS A 96 29.20 -22.36 18.05
C LYS A 96 28.30 -22.04 16.85
N THR A 97 28.32 -20.75 16.49
CA THR A 97 27.86 -20.13 15.22
C THR A 97 28.24 -20.90 13.95
N ARG A 98 29.31 -21.71 13.98
CA ARG A 98 29.72 -22.56 12.85
C ARG A 98 28.74 -23.71 12.56
N TYR A 99 28.04 -24.22 13.57
CA TYR A 99 27.00 -25.26 13.41
C TYR A 99 25.69 -24.68 12.87
N TRP A 100 25.41 -23.40 13.10
CA TRP A 100 24.25 -22.73 12.51
C TRP A 100 24.29 -22.80 10.98
N LYS A 101 25.46 -22.62 10.37
CA LYS A 101 25.62 -22.68 8.90
C LYS A 101 25.31 -24.07 8.32
N ALA A 102 25.55 -25.13 9.09
CA ALA A 102 25.22 -26.50 8.70
C ALA A 102 23.77 -26.89 9.05
N LEU A 103 23.22 -26.36 10.13
CA LEU A 103 21.82 -26.57 10.54
C LEU A 103 20.83 -25.75 9.71
N TRP A 104 21.30 -24.62 9.16
CA TRP A 104 20.75 -23.89 8.04
C TRP A 104 21.04 -24.60 6.70
N SER A 105 21.16 -25.93 6.76
CA SER A 105 20.93 -26.76 5.59
C SER A 105 19.63 -26.34 4.93
N SER A 106 19.67 -26.32 3.59
CA SER A 106 18.60 -25.95 2.64
C SER A 106 17.16 -26.14 3.15
N ASN A 107 16.88 -27.23 3.85
CA ASN A 107 15.52 -27.57 4.31
C ASN A 107 14.88 -26.60 5.32
N LYS A 108 15.61 -26.06 6.31
CA LYS A 108 14.99 -25.14 7.31
C LYS A 108 14.80 -23.72 6.75
N ASP A 109 15.75 -23.26 5.96
CA ASP A 109 15.62 -21.99 5.23
C ASP A 109 14.43 -22.05 4.25
N ASN A 110 14.26 -23.21 3.59
CA ASN A 110 13.13 -23.44 2.71
C ASN A 110 11.79 -23.34 3.44
N SER A 111 11.65 -23.83 4.67
CA SER A 111 10.40 -23.71 5.43
C SER A 111 10.07 -22.26 5.81
N ILE A 112 11.06 -21.51 6.29
CA ILE A 112 10.88 -20.09 6.65
C ILE A 112 10.59 -19.27 5.39
N SER A 113 11.36 -19.47 4.32
CA SER A 113 11.17 -18.81 3.03
C SER A 113 9.80 -19.12 2.42
N LYS A 114 9.34 -20.38 2.47
CA LYS A 114 7.99 -20.77 2.05
C LYS A 114 6.92 -20.09 2.90
N GLY A 115 7.12 -19.98 4.21
CA GLY A 115 6.20 -19.26 5.09
C GLY A 115 6.07 -17.78 4.72
N PHE A 116 7.17 -17.11 4.40
CA PHE A 116 7.13 -15.72 3.91
C PHE A 116 6.50 -15.59 2.51
N ALA A 117 6.72 -16.55 1.61
CA ALA A 117 6.06 -16.56 0.30
C ALA A 117 4.53 -16.68 0.44
N LEU A 118 4.05 -17.59 1.30
CA LEU A 118 2.62 -17.71 1.62
C LEU A 118 2.07 -16.44 2.28
N LEU A 119 2.86 -15.79 3.14
CA LEU A 119 2.47 -14.53 3.75
C LEU A 119 2.29 -13.42 2.69
N GLU A 120 3.17 -13.35 1.71
CA GLU A 120 3.10 -12.42 0.59
C GLU A 120 1.90 -12.71 -0.33
N GLU A 121 1.60 -13.99 -0.58
CA GLU A 121 0.40 -14.43 -1.30
C GLU A 121 -0.87 -13.95 -0.59
N HIS A 122 -1.01 -14.21 0.72
CA HIS A 122 -2.17 -13.77 1.48
C HIS A 122 -2.27 -12.24 1.59
N LYS A 123 -1.15 -11.53 1.69
CA LYS A 123 -1.11 -10.06 1.66
C LYS A 123 -1.65 -9.53 0.33
N SER A 124 -1.22 -10.13 -0.77
CA SER A 124 -1.66 -9.73 -2.13
C SER A 124 -3.15 -10.03 -2.32
N ALA A 125 -3.62 -11.18 -1.85
CA ALA A 125 -5.03 -11.53 -1.84
C ALA A 125 -5.88 -10.53 -1.02
N LEU A 126 -5.41 -10.17 0.18
CA LEU A 126 -6.06 -9.13 1.00
C LEU A 126 -6.09 -7.79 0.28
N ALA A 127 -4.98 -7.35 -0.33
CA ALA A 127 -4.92 -6.09 -1.07
C ALA A 127 -5.93 -6.06 -2.24
N LEU A 128 -6.05 -7.16 -2.99
CA LEU A 128 -7.04 -7.29 -4.06
C LEU A 128 -8.48 -7.28 -3.51
N CYS A 129 -8.73 -7.95 -2.38
CA CYS A 129 -10.02 -7.93 -1.70
C CYS A 129 -10.41 -6.51 -1.26
N LEU A 130 -9.47 -5.75 -0.68
CA LEU A 130 -9.70 -4.36 -0.28
C LEU A 130 -9.97 -3.47 -1.50
N LEU A 131 -9.20 -3.63 -2.57
CA LEU A 131 -9.40 -2.89 -3.82
C LEU A 131 -10.77 -3.18 -4.43
N GLY A 132 -11.19 -4.45 -4.46
CA GLY A 132 -12.53 -4.84 -4.93
C GLY A 132 -13.64 -4.25 -4.08
N THR A 133 -13.49 -4.27 -2.75
CA THR A 133 -14.46 -3.69 -1.81
C THR A 133 -14.58 -2.18 -2.00
N LEU A 134 -13.46 -1.46 -2.08
CA LEU A 134 -13.45 -0.02 -2.30
C LEU A 134 -13.96 0.36 -3.69
N GLY A 135 -13.59 -0.41 -4.72
CA GLY A 135 -14.09 -0.22 -6.08
C GLY A 135 -15.61 -0.33 -6.15
N ALA A 136 -16.20 -1.34 -5.48
CA ALA A 136 -17.65 -1.49 -5.41
C ALA A 136 -18.35 -0.29 -4.75
N VAL A 137 -17.69 0.39 -3.81
CA VAL A 137 -18.22 1.59 -3.14
C VAL A 137 -18.03 2.85 -3.99
N LEU A 138 -16.90 2.98 -4.67
CA LEU A 138 -16.55 4.20 -5.42
C LEU A 138 -17.20 4.27 -6.80
N VAL A 139 -17.37 3.14 -7.49
CA VAL A 139 -17.93 3.11 -8.86
C VAL A 139 -19.34 3.74 -8.92
N PRO A 140 -20.28 3.44 -8.02
CA PRO A 140 -21.60 4.07 -8.04
C PRO A 140 -21.54 5.58 -7.77
N ALA A 141 -20.66 6.03 -6.86
CA ALA A 141 -20.47 7.45 -6.56
C ALA A 141 -19.95 8.21 -7.78
N VAL A 142 -18.98 7.65 -8.50
CA VAL A 142 -18.47 8.22 -9.75
C VAL A 142 -19.56 8.26 -10.82
N HIS A 143 -20.33 7.18 -11.00
CA HIS A 143 -21.44 7.18 -11.95
C HIS A 143 -22.48 8.26 -11.64
N SER A 144 -22.86 8.41 -10.38
CA SER A 144 -23.79 9.48 -9.97
C SER A 144 -23.26 10.87 -10.29
N THR A 145 -21.97 11.14 -10.10
CA THR A 145 -21.39 12.43 -10.48
C THR A 145 -21.37 12.65 -11.99
N VAL A 146 -21.11 11.61 -12.79
CA VAL A 146 -21.15 11.67 -14.25
C VAL A 146 -22.57 11.96 -14.74
N ASP A 147 -23.57 11.28 -14.16
CA ASP A 147 -24.97 11.50 -14.51
C ASP A 147 -25.44 12.93 -14.20
N ILE A 148 -25.02 13.49 -13.05
CA ILE A 148 -25.31 14.89 -12.68
C ILE A 148 -24.67 15.85 -13.68
N VAL A 149 -23.41 15.64 -14.05
CA VAL A 149 -22.71 16.48 -15.03
C VAL A 149 -23.43 16.43 -16.38
N GLU A 150 -23.89 15.26 -16.80
CA GLU A 150 -24.62 15.13 -18.07
C GLU A 150 -26.01 15.78 -18.01
N GLN A 151 -26.72 15.67 -16.88
CA GLN A 151 -27.98 16.40 -16.67
C GLN A 151 -27.79 17.92 -16.73
N ILE A 152 -26.74 18.44 -16.08
CA ILE A 152 -26.39 19.87 -16.14
C ILE A 152 -26.08 20.27 -17.58
N ARG A 153 -25.32 19.45 -18.30
CA ARG A 153 -24.99 19.70 -19.71
C ARG A 153 -26.24 19.79 -20.58
N VAL A 154 -27.18 18.86 -20.43
CA VAL A 154 -28.45 18.86 -21.16
C VAL A 154 -29.29 20.09 -20.79
N ALA A 155 -29.37 20.45 -19.51
CA ALA A 155 -30.10 21.63 -19.06
C ALA A 155 -29.51 22.93 -19.64
N ILE A 156 -28.18 23.06 -19.70
CA ILE A 156 -27.52 24.22 -20.32
C ILE A 156 -27.84 24.34 -21.82
N GLN A 157 -27.93 23.21 -22.53
CA GLN A 157 -28.28 23.21 -23.96
C GLN A 157 -29.75 23.59 -24.23
N GLN A 158 -30.63 23.36 -23.25
CA GLN A 158 -32.05 23.71 -23.35
C GLN A 158 -32.37 25.15 -22.92
N LEU A 159 -31.42 25.85 -22.28
CA LEU A 159 -31.61 27.27 -21.98
C LEU A 159 -31.78 28.04 -23.30
N PRO A 160 -32.87 28.80 -23.46
CA PRO A 160 -33.05 29.63 -24.63
C PRO A 160 -31.82 30.54 -24.73
N ARG A 161 -31.15 30.54 -25.88
CA ARG A 161 -30.04 31.45 -26.15
C ARG A 161 -30.55 32.84 -25.80
N VAL A 162 -30.03 33.40 -24.70
CA VAL A 162 -30.22 34.81 -24.40
C VAL A 162 -29.56 35.51 -25.57
N GLN A 163 -30.37 35.86 -26.56
CA GLN A 163 -29.97 36.69 -27.67
C GLN A 163 -29.60 37.99 -26.99
N THR A 164 -28.31 38.18 -26.72
CA THR A 164 -27.79 39.44 -26.24
C THR A 164 -28.20 40.47 -27.26
N CYS A 165 -29.23 41.24 -26.93
CA CYS A 165 -29.62 42.45 -27.62
C CYS A 165 -28.49 43.47 -27.42
N MET A 166 -27.36 43.21 -28.08
CA MET A 166 -26.37 44.21 -28.43
C MET A 166 -26.81 44.76 -29.78
N ASP A 167 -27.96 45.43 -29.78
CA ASP A 167 -28.27 46.37 -30.84
C ASP A 167 -27.36 47.58 -30.64
N SER A 168 -26.49 47.78 -31.64
CA SER A 168 -25.98 49.07 -32.12
C SER A 168 -25.58 50.12 -31.07
N SER A 169 -24.28 50.19 -30.79
CA SER A 169 -23.60 51.48 -30.71
C SER A 169 -22.31 51.38 -31.50
N ASN A 170 -22.47 51.62 -32.79
CA ASN A 170 -21.40 52.02 -33.68
C ASN A 170 -21.31 53.55 -33.51
N ASP A 171 -20.36 54.02 -32.70
CA ASP A 171 -19.81 55.35 -32.85
C ASP A 171 -18.30 55.25 -32.70
N ALA A 172 -17.65 55.56 -33.82
CA ALA A 172 -16.24 55.79 -33.91
C ALA A 172 -15.88 57.03 -33.08
N ASP A 173 -14.80 56.97 -32.30
CA ASP A 173 -13.68 57.87 -32.56
C ASP A 173 -12.43 57.54 -31.74
N HIS A 174 -11.34 57.39 -32.51
CA HIS A 174 -10.00 57.91 -32.29
C HIS A 174 -9.37 57.93 -30.87
N SER A 175 -8.22 57.24 -30.76
CA SER A 175 -6.87 57.77 -30.40
C SER A 175 -6.11 56.73 -29.56
N SER A 176 -5.16 56.00 -30.15
CA SER A 176 -3.71 56.29 -30.07
C SER A 176 -3.18 56.53 -28.65
N LEU A 177 -2.41 55.57 -28.12
CA LEU A 177 -0.98 55.75 -27.78
C LEU A 177 -0.45 54.57 -26.93
N GLU A 178 0.76 54.16 -27.32
CA GLU A 178 1.86 53.64 -26.48
C GLU A 178 1.70 52.27 -25.79
N SER A 179 2.53 51.28 -26.14
CA SER A 179 3.99 51.14 -25.91
C SER A 179 4.31 50.62 -24.50
N GLY A 180 5.05 49.53 -24.43
CA GLY A 180 5.53 48.89 -23.19
C GLY A 180 5.22 47.39 -23.17
N ASN A 181 5.97 46.54 -23.87
CA ASN A 181 7.29 46.05 -23.48
C ASN A 181 7.34 45.50 -22.04
N ASP A 182 7.34 44.17 -21.91
CA ASP A 182 8.35 43.38 -21.17
C ASP A 182 7.80 41.95 -20.93
N ARG A 183 8.34 40.95 -21.61
CA ARG A 183 9.41 40.08 -21.08
C ARG A 183 9.15 39.69 -19.62
N SER A 184 8.79 38.43 -19.41
CA SER A 184 9.63 37.52 -18.59
C SER A 184 9.10 36.09 -18.63
N THR A 185 9.73 35.29 -19.47
CA THR A 185 9.91 33.85 -19.29
C THR A 185 10.84 33.60 -18.09
N PRO A 186 10.60 32.55 -17.31
CA PRO A 186 11.67 31.59 -17.00
C PRO A 186 11.14 30.16 -17.24
N SER A 187 11.74 29.23 -17.99
CA SER A 187 13.15 28.84 -18.12
C SER A 187 13.89 28.72 -16.79
N ARG A 188 13.80 27.57 -16.12
CA ARG A 188 14.96 26.67 -15.92
C ARG A 188 14.70 25.56 -14.88
N ARG A 189 14.91 24.32 -15.35
CA ARG A 189 16.00 23.42 -14.92
C ARG A 189 15.94 22.85 -13.50
N ARG A 190 15.71 21.54 -13.43
CA ARG A 190 16.81 20.64 -13.00
C ARG A 190 16.60 19.21 -13.48
N GLU A 191 17.38 18.86 -14.49
CA GLU A 191 17.95 17.53 -14.64
C GLU A 191 18.67 17.14 -13.34
N ARG A 192 18.40 15.94 -12.85
CA ARG A 192 19.40 15.14 -12.12
C ARG A 192 19.38 13.74 -12.68
N SER A 193 20.22 13.56 -13.69
CA SER A 193 20.93 12.31 -13.94
C SER A 193 22.03 12.20 -12.88
N VAL A 194 22.02 11.13 -12.07
CA VAL A 194 23.20 10.70 -11.30
C VAL A 194 23.27 9.18 -11.30
N ALA A 195 24.36 8.72 -11.92
CA ALA A 195 25.19 7.55 -11.63
C ALA A 195 24.66 6.15 -11.93
N GLN A 196 25.24 5.68 -13.03
CA GLN A 196 25.52 4.33 -13.46
C GLN A 196 26.75 3.76 -12.69
N GLN A 197 26.74 2.43 -12.44
CA GLN A 197 27.87 1.49 -12.23
C GLN A 197 28.64 1.43 -10.88
N PRO A 198 29.32 0.29 -10.54
CA PRO A 198 29.66 -0.86 -11.40
C PRO A 198 29.31 -2.26 -10.88
N ALA A 199 29.39 -3.19 -11.83
CA ALA A 199 29.64 -4.60 -11.60
C ALA A 199 30.96 -4.80 -10.83
N SER A 200 30.93 -5.72 -9.87
CA SER A 200 32.14 -6.39 -9.39
C SER A 200 31.98 -7.87 -9.67
N ALA A 201 32.74 -8.33 -10.65
CA ALA A 201 33.22 -9.69 -10.70
C ALA A 201 34.15 -9.93 -9.49
N ILE A 202 33.99 -11.07 -8.83
CA ILE A 202 34.98 -12.10 -8.48
C ILE A 202 34.20 -13.26 -7.87
#